data_AF-A0A1G5G2M1-F1
#
_entry.id   AF-A0A1G5G2M1-F1
#
_cell.length_a   1.000
_cell.length_b   1.000
_cell.length_c   1.000
_cell.angle_alpha   90.00
_cell.angle_beta   90.00
_cell.angle_gamma   90.00
#
_symmetry.space_group_name_H-M   'P 1'
#
loop_
_entity.id
_entity.type
_entity.pdbx_description
1 polymer ?
#
loop_
_entity_poly.entity_id
_entity_poly.type
_entity_poly.pdbx_seq_one_letter_code
_entity_poly.pdbx_strand_id
1 'polypeptide(L)'
;MREAIRRIVLRMFPELSGGYHLDRYARVVKISDPPVAGATCDRFRPYWAADIEILTPEGEPAPNFPRFEAVPLPVPAAGPDAGLFLWPRPGTIVTVRWVEGRPDHPVIQHVYTMGISMPGVPDGSGLWQQRLGVHQLHDAAGNWERKTDQDILDAARNIEEVATALRKLQAQTVDDTASGPRTESSGEKTVTVSGTHAETVGGSSTETVTGPKAINAAAVTLAAPAITIGAPGGVSLLPTLTSALGAIKDALAALASHTHPGVGQSSAAGTVAAKATTVGVAKSDIDSIQG
;
A
#
# COMPACT_ATOMS: atom_id res chain seq x y z
N MET A 1 -44.16 56.81 -27.28
CA MET A 1 -42.72 57.09 -27.06
C MET A 1 -41.98 55.92 -26.42
N ARG A 2 -42.41 55.40 -25.25
CA ARG A 2 -41.75 54.26 -24.59
C ARG A 2 -41.62 52.99 -25.45
N GLU A 3 -42.65 52.60 -26.19
CA GLU A 3 -42.57 51.40 -27.04
C GLU A 3 -41.70 51.56 -28.30
N ALA A 4 -41.53 52.79 -28.79
CA ALA A 4 -40.58 53.07 -29.87
C ALA A 4 -39.14 52.97 -29.33
N ILE A 5 -38.88 53.50 -28.14
CA ILE A 5 -37.59 53.38 -27.45
C ILE A 5 -37.28 51.89 -27.18
N ARG A 6 -38.23 51.12 -26.65
CA ARG A 6 -38.07 49.68 -26.41
C ARG A 6 -37.69 48.92 -27.69
N ARG A 7 -38.38 49.17 -28.81
CA ARG A 7 -38.04 48.54 -30.10
C ARG A 7 -36.66 48.91 -30.62
N ILE A 8 -36.26 50.17 -30.49
CA ILE A 8 -34.91 50.63 -30.89
C ILE A 8 -33.85 49.93 -30.04
N VAL A 9 -34.05 49.88 -28.73
CA VAL A 9 -33.14 49.22 -27.77
C VAL A 9 -33.01 47.73 -28.08
N LEU A 10 -34.13 47.00 -28.23
CA LEU A 10 -34.10 45.56 -28.53
C LEU A 10 -33.49 45.22 -29.89
N ARG A 11 -33.49 46.16 -30.84
CA ARG A 11 -32.82 46.02 -32.15
C ARG A 11 -31.32 46.30 -32.07
N MET A 12 -30.91 47.26 -31.24
CA MET A 12 -29.49 47.59 -31.03
C MET A 12 -28.80 46.55 -30.14
N PHE A 13 -29.55 45.95 -29.21
CA PHE A 13 -29.08 44.99 -28.20
C PHE A 13 -29.93 43.71 -28.27
N PRO A 14 -29.72 42.85 -29.28
CA PRO A 14 -30.50 41.63 -29.48
C PRO A 14 -30.41 40.66 -28.28
N GLU A 15 -29.35 40.71 -27.49
CA GLU A 15 -29.17 39.96 -26.24
C GLU A 15 -30.20 40.31 -25.16
N LEU A 16 -30.77 41.51 -25.20
CA LEU A 16 -31.86 41.92 -24.31
C LEU A 16 -33.17 41.25 -24.69
N SER A 17 -33.37 40.96 -25.98
CA SER A 17 -34.60 40.29 -26.46
C SER A 17 -34.69 38.84 -25.97
N GLY A 18 -33.56 38.13 -25.96
CA GLY A 18 -33.46 36.75 -25.45
C GLY A 18 -33.14 36.63 -23.97
N GLY A 19 -32.77 37.74 -23.31
CA GLY A 19 -32.33 37.72 -21.92
C GLY A 19 -30.98 37.00 -21.72
N TYR A 20 -30.11 37.01 -22.73
CA TYR A 20 -28.79 36.36 -22.70
C TYR A 20 -27.73 37.15 -21.92
N HIS A 21 -28.05 38.42 -21.62
CA HIS A 21 -27.27 39.29 -20.75
C HIS A 21 -27.39 38.92 -19.26
N LEU A 22 -28.35 38.08 -18.89
CA LEU A 22 -28.57 37.62 -17.53
C LEU A 22 -28.10 36.18 -17.37
N ASP A 23 -27.46 35.91 -16.25
CA ASP A 23 -27.17 34.55 -15.83
C ASP A 23 -28.49 33.86 -15.49
N ARG A 24 -28.65 32.60 -15.92
CA ARG A 24 -29.84 31.80 -15.63
C ARG A 24 -29.49 30.55 -14.86
N TYR A 25 -30.40 30.10 -14.01
CA TYR A 25 -30.30 28.76 -13.44
C TYR A 25 -30.53 27.72 -14.51
N ALA A 26 -29.76 26.65 -14.45
CA ALA A 26 -29.93 25.47 -15.25
C ALA A 26 -29.70 24.22 -14.39
N ARG A 27 -30.20 23.09 -14.84
CA ARG A 27 -29.96 21.78 -14.20
C ARG A 27 -29.12 20.91 -15.10
N VAL A 28 -28.11 20.27 -14.54
CA VAL A 28 -27.29 19.28 -15.24
C VAL A 28 -28.14 18.04 -15.52
N VAL A 29 -28.29 17.67 -16.78
CA VAL A 29 -29.04 16.48 -17.19
C VAL A 29 -28.12 15.26 -17.33
N LYS A 30 -26.95 15.44 -17.94
CA LYS A 30 -25.89 14.42 -17.99
C LYS A 30 -24.53 15.08 -18.23
N ILE A 31 -23.47 14.33 -17.97
CA ILE A 31 -22.13 14.68 -18.45
C ILE A 31 -22.01 14.34 -19.94
N SER A 32 -21.46 15.26 -20.73
CA SER A 32 -21.41 15.16 -22.18
C SER A 32 -20.07 14.59 -22.62
N ASP A 33 -20.09 13.39 -23.22
CA ASP A 33 -18.95 12.76 -23.90
C ASP A 33 -17.59 12.94 -23.19
N PRO A 34 -17.44 12.48 -21.93
CA PRO A 34 -16.17 12.60 -21.22
C PRO A 34 -15.09 11.78 -21.96
N PRO A 35 -13.86 12.29 -22.07
CA PRO A 35 -12.84 11.65 -22.87
C PRO A 35 -12.31 10.40 -22.14
N VAL A 36 -11.99 9.34 -22.89
CA VAL A 36 -11.44 8.09 -22.32
C VAL A 36 -9.97 8.25 -21.91
N ALA A 37 -9.26 9.19 -22.52
CA ALA A 37 -7.87 9.57 -22.22
C ALA A 37 -7.68 11.08 -22.41
N GLY A 38 -6.53 11.63 -22.03
CA GLY A 38 -6.23 13.06 -22.23
C GLY A 38 -6.48 13.49 -23.68
N ALA A 39 -7.26 14.55 -23.87
CA ALA A 39 -7.66 15.03 -25.19
C ALA A 39 -7.79 16.56 -25.21
N THR A 40 -7.51 17.17 -26.36
CA THR A 40 -7.64 18.62 -26.54
C THR A 40 -9.11 19.01 -26.55
N CYS A 41 -9.52 19.87 -25.61
CA CYS A 41 -10.82 20.52 -25.67
C CYS A 41 -10.80 21.64 -26.71
N ASP A 42 -11.74 21.61 -27.64
CA ASP A 42 -12.00 22.73 -28.55
C ASP A 42 -13.48 23.11 -28.53
N ARG A 43 -13.83 24.13 -29.32
CA ARG A 43 -15.21 24.65 -29.40
C ARG A 43 -16.19 23.63 -29.98
N PHE A 44 -15.76 22.77 -30.88
CA PHE A 44 -16.60 21.80 -31.59
C PHE A 44 -16.75 20.49 -30.80
N ARG A 45 -15.77 20.17 -29.94
CA ARG A 45 -15.82 19.02 -29.04
C ARG A 45 -15.28 19.39 -27.65
N PRO A 46 -16.11 20.06 -26.82
CA PRO A 46 -15.74 20.31 -25.44
C PRO A 46 -15.90 19.03 -24.62
N TYR A 47 -14.78 18.49 -24.12
CA TYR A 47 -14.79 17.27 -23.31
C TYR A 47 -15.13 17.52 -21.84
N TRP A 48 -14.85 18.73 -21.33
CA TRP A 48 -15.24 19.17 -19.99
C TRP A 48 -16.57 19.92 -20.06
N ALA A 49 -17.64 19.18 -20.34
CA ALA A 49 -18.95 19.75 -20.61
C ALA A 49 -20.11 18.92 -20.04
N ALA A 50 -21.26 19.57 -19.89
CA ALA A 50 -22.49 18.94 -19.46
C ALA A 50 -23.68 19.39 -20.31
N ASP A 51 -24.65 18.50 -20.45
CA ASP A 51 -25.94 18.86 -21.00
C ASP A 51 -26.77 19.50 -19.92
N ILE A 52 -27.47 20.58 -20.27
CA ILE A 52 -28.25 21.36 -19.34
C ILE A 52 -29.65 21.66 -19.86
N GLU A 53 -30.58 21.80 -18.94
CA GLU A 53 -31.89 22.40 -19.18
C GLU A 53 -31.98 23.72 -18.41
N ILE A 54 -32.39 24.80 -19.09
CA ILE A 54 -32.59 26.09 -18.45
C ILE A 54 -33.83 26.02 -17.56
N LEU A 55 -33.75 26.60 -16.37
CA LEU A 55 -34.84 26.63 -15.40
C LEU A 55 -35.54 27.99 -15.37
N THR A 56 -36.82 27.99 -15.00
CA THR A 56 -37.55 29.20 -14.62
C THR A 56 -37.12 29.65 -13.21
N PRO A 57 -37.47 30.88 -12.79
CA PRO A 57 -37.20 31.34 -11.41
C PRO A 57 -37.78 30.41 -10.33
N GLU A 58 -38.83 29.66 -10.65
CA GLU A 58 -39.49 28.69 -9.78
C GLU A 58 -38.80 27.32 -9.76
N GLY A 59 -37.78 27.10 -10.60
CA GLY A 59 -37.00 25.85 -10.65
C GLY A 59 -37.52 24.79 -11.62
N GLU A 60 -38.54 25.10 -12.42
CA GLU A 60 -39.11 24.21 -13.43
C GLU A 60 -38.39 24.37 -14.78
N PRO A 61 -38.41 23.36 -15.66
CA PRO A 61 -37.84 23.48 -17.01
C PRO A 61 -38.48 24.64 -17.79
N ALA A 62 -37.66 25.54 -18.32
CA ALA A 62 -38.13 26.68 -19.07
C ALA A 62 -38.62 26.24 -20.47
N PRO A 63 -39.93 26.38 -20.80
CA PRO A 63 -40.48 25.83 -22.04
C PRO A 63 -39.97 26.50 -23.32
N ASN A 64 -39.41 27.71 -23.19
CA ASN A 64 -38.91 28.51 -24.32
C ASN A 64 -37.45 28.20 -24.69
N PHE A 65 -36.77 27.33 -23.94
CA PHE A 65 -35.38 26.99 -24.17
C PHE A 65 -35.26 25.50 -24.54
N PRO A 66 -34.53 25.16 -25.62
CA PRO A 66 -34.18 23.77 -25.85
C PRO A 66 -33.20 23.31 -24.77
N ARG A 67 -33.03 21.99 -24.68
CA ARG A 67 -31.88 21.42 -23.99
C ARG A 67 -30.61 21.85 -24.72
N PHE A 68 -29.62 22.31 -23.97
CA PHE A 68 -28.30 22.60 -24.52
C PHE A 68 -27.41 21.39 -24.28
N GLU A 69 -26.72 20.96 -25.33
CA GLU A 69 -25.78 19.85 -25.27
C GLU A 69 -24.35 20.38 -25.23
N ALA A 70 -23.48 19.65 -24.53
CA ALA A 70 -22.05 19.91 -24.48
C ALA A 70 -21.69 21.35 -24.07
N VAL A 71 -22.39 21.89 -23.05
CA VAL A 71 -22.09 23.21 -22.50
C VAL A 71 -20.84 23.15 -21.61
N PRO A 72 -19.78 23.93 -21.87
CA PRO A 72 -18.53 23.86 -21.12
C PRO A 72 -18.72 24.14 -19.62
N LEU A 73 -18.05 23.34 -18.79
CA LEU A 73 -17.98 23.51 -17.33
C LEU A 73 -16.80 24.41 -16.93
N PRO A 74 -16.91 25.12 -15.80
CA PRO A 74 -15.79 25.88 -15.27
C PRO A 74 -14.76 24.92 -14.67
N VAL A 75 -13.49 25.35 -14.66
CA VAL A 75 -12.43 24.63 -13.95
C VAL A 75 -11.90 25.56 -12.84
N PRO A 76 -12.06 25.23 -11.54
CA PRO A 76 -11.74 26.14 -10.44
C PRO A 76 -10.27 26.57 -10.38
N ALA A 77 -9.35 25.65 -10.69
CA ALA A 77 -7.93 25.90 -10.81
C ALA A 77 -7.36 24.90 -11.82
N ALA A 78 -6.95 25.38 -13.01
CA ALA A 78 -6.37 24.52 -14.03
C ALA A 78 -5.34 25.22 -14.92
N GLY A 79 -4.45 24.38 -15.48
CA GLY A 79 -3.54 24.67 -16.58
C GLY A 79 -3.45 23.42 -17.49
N PRO A 80 -2.58 23.42 -18.52
CA PRO A 80 -2.35 22.23 -19.32
C PRO A 80 -1.97 21.04 -18.42
N ASP A 81 -2.72 19.95 -18.52
CA ASP A 81 -2.54 18.70 -17.75
C ASP A 81 -2.50 18.84 -16.21
N ALA A 82 -3.07 19.92 -15.66
CA ALA A 82 -3.07 20.18 -14.22
C ALA A 82 -4.40 20.80 -13.75
N GLY A 83 -4.90 20.38 -12.59
CA GLY A 83 -6.06 20.99 -11.95
C GLY A 83 -6.88 20.04 -11.07
N LEU A 84 -7.95 20.58 -10.48
CA LEU A 84 -8.95 19.80 -9.74
C LEU A 84 -10.21 19.59 -10.60
N PHE A 85 -10.39 18.36 -11.09
CA PHE A 85 -11.48 17.99 -11.99
C PHE A 85 -12.51 17.14 -11.25
N LEU A 86 -13.64 17.74 -10.89
CA LEU A 86 -14.75 17.09 -10.20
C LEU A 86 -16.04 17.31 -10.98
N TRP A 87 -16.67 16.21 -11.41
CA TRP A 87 -17.92 16.29 -12.15
C TRP A 87 -19.09 16.67 -11.25
N PRO A 88 -19.93 17.67 -11.63
CA PRO A 88 -21.23 17.83 -11.00
C PRO A 88 -22.11 16.61 -11.31
N ARG A 89 -22.90 16.18 -10.35
CA ARG A 89 -23.81 15.05 -10.59
C ARG A 89 -25.00 15.51 -11.44
N PRO A 90 -25.61 14.63 -12.26
CA PRO A 90 -26.93 14.91 -12.83
C PRO A 90 -27.92 15.33 -11.75
N GLY A 91 -28.71 16.37 -12.04
CA GLY A 91 -29.61 17.03 -11.10
C GLY A 91 -29.02 18.24 -10.39
N THR A 92 -27.70 18.45 -10.41
CA THR A 92 -27.07 19.62 -9.80
C THR A 92 -27.48 20.92 -10.51
N ILE A 93 -27.78 21.95 -9.73
CA ILE A 93 -28.12 23.28 -10.22
C ILE A 93 -26.83 24.04 -10.55
N VAL A 94 -26.82 24.72 -11.68
CA VAL A 94 -25.68 25.51 -12.16
C VAL A 94 -26.15 26.86 -12.65
N THR A 95 -25.26 27.86 -12.66
CA THR A 95 -25.52 29.15 -13.31
C THR A 95 -24.90 29.16 -14.70
N VAL A 96 -25.68 29.53 -15.70
CA VAL A 96 -25.28 29.55 -17.10
C VAL A 96 -25.29 31.00 -17.59
N ARG A 97 -24.23 31.36 -18.30
CA ARG A 97 -24.06 32.65 -18.97
C ARG A 97 -23.83 32.42 -20.45
N TRP A 98 -24.16 33.42 -21.26
CA TRP A 98 -23.81 33.47 -22.67
C TRP A 98 -22.63 34.42 -22.88
N VAL A 99 -21.50 33.89 -23.35
CA VAL A 99 -20.30 34.70 -23.61
C VAL A 99 -20.64 35.75 -24.67
N GLU A 100 -20.31 37.01 -24.38
CA GLU A 100 -20.65 38.16 -25.25
C GLU A 100 -22.16 38.32 -25.56
N GLY A 101 -23.04 37.72 -24.73
CA GLY A 101 -24.49 37.75 -24.96
C GLY A 101 -24.94 36.89 -26.16
N ARG A 102 -24.06 36.04 -26.70
CA ARG A 102 -24.31 35.24 -27.90
C ARG A 102 -25.08 33.97 -27.56
N PRO A 103 -26.23 33.70 -28.22
CA PRO A 103 -27.01 32.48 -27.97
C PRO A 103 -26.25 31.18 -28.22
N ASP A 104 -25.25 31.18 -29.13
CA ASP A 104 -24.44 30.03 -29.53
C ASP A 104 -23.23 29.75 -28.62
N HIS A 105 -23.02 30.54 -27.56
CA HIS A 105 -21.92 30.36 -26.60
C HIS A 105 -22.38 30.30 -25.14
N PRO A 106 -23.25 29.35 -24.77
CA PRO A 106 -23.52 29.11 -23.36
C PRO A 106 -22.26 28.55 -22.69
N VAL A 107 -22.00 28.99 -21.47
CA VAL A 107 -20.97 28.45 -20.57
C VAL A 107 -21.53 28.33 -19.17
N ILE A 108 -21.18 27.26 -18.46
CA ILE A 108 -21.50 27.12 -17.04
C ILE A 108 -20.47 27.91 -16.25
N GLN A 109 -20.92 28.80 -15.37
CA GLN A 109 -20.04 29.68 -14.59
C GLN A 109 -19.80 29.15 -13.18
N HIS A 110 -20.85 28.67 -12.51
CA HIS A 110 -20.75 28.16 -11.14
C HIS A 110 -21.63 26.93 -10.95
N VAL A 111 -21.15 26.02 -10.12
CA VAL A 111 -21.94 24.91 -9.57
C VAL A 111 -22.61 25.41 -8.30
N TYR A 112 -23.94 25.35 -8.26
CA TYR A 112 -24.74 25.87 -7.16
C TYR A 112 -25.18 24.73 -6.24
N THR A 113 -25.02 24.92 -4.93
CA THR A 113 -25.27 23.88 -3.92
C THR A 113 -26.73 23.82 -3.45
N MET A 114 -27.61 24.66 -3.99
CA MET A 114 -29.02 24.62 -3.63
C MET A 114 -29.69 23.35 -4.14
N GLY A 115 -30.42 22.67 -3.26
CA GLY A 115 -31.10 21.41 -3.58
C GLY A 115 -30.25 20.15 -3.41
N ILE A 116 -28.99 20.27 -2.93
CA ILE A 116 -28.16 19.10 -2.59
C ILE A 116 -27.84 19.07 -1.08
N SER A 117 -27.66 17.85 -0.55
CA SER A 117 -27.19 17.66 0.82
C SER A 117 -25.73 18.04 0.91
N MET A 118 -25.42 18.95 1.84
CA MET A 118 -24.04 19.37 2.11
C MET A 118 -23.38 18.43 3.13
N PRO A 119 -22.09 18.12 2.96
CA PRO A 119 -21.36 17.43 4.00
C PRO A 119 -21.22 18.32 5.25
N GLY A 120 -21.20 17.69 6.42
CA GLY A 120 -20.86 18.37 7.66
C GLY A 120 -19.36 18.68 7.68
N VAL A 121 -19.00 19.95 7.56
CA VAL A 121 -17.62 20.43 7.69
C VAL A 121 -17.58 21.38 8.89
N PRO A 122 -17.00 20.95 10.03
CA PRO A 122 -16.83 21.83 11.19
C PRO A 122 -15.96 23.04 10.87
N ASP A 123 -16.10 24.10 11.66
CA ASP A 123 -15.26 25.28 11.51
C ASP A 123 -13.77 24.93 11.70
N GLY A 124 -12.91 25.58 10.92
CA GLY A 124 -11.47 25.29 10.85
C GLY A 124 -11.09 23.93 10.25
N SER A 125 -12.05 23.15 9.75
CA SER A 125 -11.80 21.86 9.09
C SER A 125 -11.93 21.98 7.57
N GLY A 126 -11.31 21.05 6.84
CA GLY A 126 -11.44 20.97 5.39
C GLY A 126 -11.69 19.55 4.93
N LEU A 127 -12.65 19.40 4.01
CA LEU A 127 -13.13 18.10 3.55
C LEU A 127 -13.07 18.01 2.03
N TRP A 128 -12.36 17.00 1.54
CA TRP A 128 -12.45 16.56 0.16
C TRP A 128 -13.19 15.22 0.10
N GLN A 129 -14.45 15.24 -0.35
CA GLN A 129 -15.33 14.08 -0.29
C GLN A 129 -15.90 13.73 -1.68
N GLN A 130 -15.86 12.44 -2.04
CA GLN A 130 -16.53 11.91 -3.23
C GLN A 130 -17.98 11.51 -2.90
N ARG A 131 -18.16 10.79 -1.80
CA ARG A 131 -19.44 10.35 -1.24
C ARG A 131 -19.32 10.18 0.28
N LEU A 132 -20.45 10.07 0.97
CA LEU A 132 -20.46 9.76 2.39
C LEU A 132 -19.63 8.49 2.66
N GLY A 133 -18.66 8.58 3.57
CA GLY A 133 -17.74 7.48 3.91
C GLY A 133 -16.43 7.43 3.11
N VAL A 134 -16.28 8.19 2.01
CA VAL A 134 -15.05 8.21 1.19
C VAL A 134 -14.54 9.65 1.04
N HIS A 135 -13.45 9.97 1.74
CA HIS A 135 -12.96 11.33 1.86
C HIS A 135 -11.50 11.44 2.32
N GLN A 136 -10.97 12.66 2.17
CA GLN A 136 -9.84 13.16 2.92
C GLN A 136 -10.32 14.34 3.78
N LEU A 137 -10.02 14.31 5.06
CA LEU A 137 -10.43 15.31 6.04
C LEU A 137 -9.21 15.78 6.81
N HIS A 138 -9.13 17.09 7.04
CA HIS A 138 -8.35 17.61 8.15
C HIS A 138 -9.26 18.36 9.13
N ASP A 139 -8.97 18.24 10.41
CA ASP A 139 -9.68 18.98 11.45
C ASP A 139 -8.95 20.26 11.87
N ALA A 140 -9.58 21.05 12.73
CA ALA A 140 -9.02 22.29 13.25
C ALA A 140 -7.76 22.09 14.12
N ALA A 141 -7.51 20.89 14.63
CA ALA A 141 -6.31 20.55 15.40
C ALA A 141 -5.14 20.13 14.50
N GLY A 142 -5.37 19.98 13.18
CA GLY A 142 -4.38 19.55 12.21
C GLY A 142 -4.26 18.03 12.06
N ASN A 143 -5.21 17.25 12.59
CA ASN A 143 -5.26 15.82 12.32
C ASN A 143 -5.70 15.59 10.88
N TRP A 144 -5.12 14.59 10.21
CA TRP A 144 -5.49 14.18 8.85
C TRP A 144 -6.05 12.76 8.83
N GLU A 145 -7.14 12.56 8.11
CA GLU A 145 -7.77 11.26 7.85
C GLU A 145 -7.93 11.05 6.34
N ARG A 146 -7.44 9.91 5.83
CA ARG A 146 -7.74 9.41 4.47
C ARG A 146 -8.56 8.14 4.62
N LYS A 147 -9.81 8.17 4.16
CA LYS A 147 -10.78 7.08 4.32
C LYS A 147 -11.40 6.65 2.99
N THR A 148 -11.43 5.34 2.77
CA THR A 148 -12.09 4.71 1.62
C THR A 148 -12.57 3.30 2.01
N ASP A 149 -13.57 2.81 1.31
CA ASP A 149 -14.08 1.43 1.37
C ASP A 149 -13.56 0.57 0.19
N GLN A 150 -12.63 1.12 -0.59
CA GLN A 150 -11.95 0.50 -1.74
C GLN A 150 -10.43 0.62 -1.56
N ASP A 151 -9.66 0.28 -2.58
CA ASP A 151 -8.20 0.27 -2.52
C ASP A 151 -7.57 1.68 -2.53
N ILE A 152 -6.41 1.77 -1.89
CA ILE A 152 -5.46 2.89 -2.00
C ILE A 152 -4.22 2.37 -2.73
N LEU A 153 -3.91 2.95 -3.89
CA LEU A 153 -2.68 2.69 -4.63
C LEU A 153 -1.81 3.94 -4.62
N ASP A 154 -0.66 3.85 -3.96
CA ASP A 154 0.35 4.91 -3.96
C ASP A 154 1.57 4.45 -4.79
N ALA A 155 1.86 5.16 -5.89
CA ALA A 155 2.97 4.87 -6.79
C ALA A 155 3.92 6.07 -6.85
N ALA A 156 5.15 5.88 -6.37
CA ALA A 156 6.15 6.93 -6.29
C ALA A 156 7.56 6.37 -6.52
N ARG A 157 8.51 7.28 -6.83
CA ARG A 157 9.93 6.94 -6.83
C ARG A 157 10.42 6.64 -5.41
N ASN A 158 10.04 7.49 -4.45
CA ASN A 158 10.40 7.40 -3.03
C ASN A 158 9.15 7.63 -2.18
N ILE A 159 9.02 6.88 -1.09
CA ILE A 159 8.03 7.10 -0.04
C ILE A 159 8.79 7.13 1.29
N GLU A 160 8.66 8.21 2.05
CA GLU A 160 9.28 8.37 3.37
C GLU A 160 8.18 8.59 4.41
N GLU A 161 8.13 7.72 5.42
CA GLU A 161 7.15 7.79 6.51
C GLU A 161 7.90 8.04 7.83
N VAL A 162 7.70 9.22 8.43
CA VAL A 162 8.37 9.61 9.68
C VAL A 162 7.34 9.73 10.80
N ALA A 163 7.32 8.74 11.70
CA ALA A 163 6.50 8.75 12.90
C ALA A 163 7.40 8.85 14.15
N THR A 164 7.15 9.83 15.02
CA THR A 164 7.97 10.07 16.22
C THR A 164 7.50 9.29 17.45
N ALA A 165 6.26 8.82 17.45
CA ALA A 165 5.66 8.11 18.57
C ALA A 165 5.27 6.67 18.23
N LEU A 166 4.46 6.47 17.19
CA LEU A 166 3.82 5.19 16.95
C LEU A 166 3.33 5.06 15.49
N ARG A 167 3.57 3.88 14.91
CA ARG A 167 2.91 3.38 13.70
C ARG A 167 2.16 2.10 14.04
N LYS A 168 0.86 2.03 13.76
CA LYS A 168 0.03 0.83 13.95
C LYS A 168 -0.48 0.33 12.61
N LEU A 169 -0.25 -0.95 12.33
CA LEU A 169 -0.85 -1.67 11.20
C LEU A 169 -1.80 -2.74 11.74
N GLN A 170 -3.07 -2.65 11.34
CA GLN A 170 -4.09 -3.65 11.66
C GLN A 170 -4.68 -4.16 10.36
N ALA A 171 -4.31 -5.39 10.00
CA ALA A 171 -4.76 -6.04 8.78
C ALA A 171 -4.98 -7.53 9.04
N GLN A 172 -5.92 -8.12 8.29
CA GLN A 172 -6.09 -9.58 8.30
C GLN A 172 -4.92 -10.30 7.62
N THR A 173 -4.30 -9.65 6.63
CA THR A 173 -3.14 -10.15 5.90
C THR A 173 -2.25 -8.99 5.51
N VAL A 174 -0.94 -9.19 5.60
CA VAL A 174 0.09 -8.25 5.15
C VAL A 174 1.03 -9.02 4.24
N ASP A 175 1.15 -8.59 2.99
CA ASP A 175 2.14 -9.08 2.05
C ASP A 175 3.13 -7.94 1.79
N ASP A 176 4.38 -8.14 2.21
CA ASP A 176 5.45 -7.15 2.14
C ASP A 176 6.60 -7.73 1.32
N THR A 177 6.63 -7.34 0.05
CA THR A 177 7.60 -7.83 -0.92
C THR A 177 8.57 -6.72 -1.31
N ALA A 178 9.86 -6.91 -1.02
CA ALA A 178 10.95 -6.06 -1.47
C ALA A 178 11.77 -6.78 -2.54
N SER A 179 11.92 -6.18 -3.73
CA SER A 179 12.81 -6.70 -4.78
C SER A 179 14.28 -6.34 -4.56
N GLY A 180 14.55 -5.42 -3.63
CA GLY A 180 15.89 -4.97 -3.24
C GLY A 180 16.21 -5.34 -1.79
N PRO A 181 17.33 -4.84 -1.25
CA PRO A 181 17.69 -5.06 0.14
C PRO A 181 16.68 -4.38 1.07
N ARG A 182 16.32 -5.08 2.15
CA ARG A 182 15.59 -4.53 3.28
C ARG A 182 16.53 -4.43 4.47
N THR A 183 16.62 -3.25 5.07
CA THR A 183 17.46 -2.99 6.25
C THR A 183 16.58 -2.48 7.38
N GLU A 184 16.71 -3.11 8.54
CA GLU A 184 16.13 -2.64 9.81
C GLU A 184 17.30 -2.39 10.76
N SER A 185 17.45 -1.16 11.26
CA SER A 185 18.61 -0.76 12.07
C SER A 185 18.21 -0.04 13.34
N SER A 186 18.90 -0.35 14.45
CA SER A 186 18.72 0.25 15.78
C SER A 186 17.39 -0.10 16.47
N GLY A 187 17.37 -0.01 17.80
CA GLY A 187 16.20 -0.28 18.64
C GLY A 187 15.98 -1.75 19.01
N GLU A 188 14.94 -1.98 19.80
CA GLU A 188 14.48 -3.32 20.19
C GLU A 188 13.48 -3.85 19.14
N LYS A 189 13.69 -5.08 18.67
CA LYS A 189 12.76 -5.78 17.77
C LYS A 189 12.19 -7.00 18.49
N THR A 190 10.88 -6.98 18.71
CA THR A 190 10.13 -8.11 19.29
C THR A 190 9.19 -8.68 18.24
N VAL A 191 9.32 -9.98 17.96
CA VAL A 191 8.45 -10.71 17.02
C VAL A 191 7.72 -11.78 17.80
N THR A 192 6.40 -11.64 17.91
CA THR A 192 5.52 -12.62 18.56
C THR A 192 4.64 -13.26 17.50
N VAL A 193 4.76 -14.58 17.33
CA VAL A 193 3.99 -15.35 16.35
C VAL A 193 3.16 -16.39 17.09
N SER A 194 1.84 -16.31 16.97
CA SER A 194 0.92 -17.30 17.55
C SER A 194 0.81 -18.58 16.70
N GLY A 195 1.10 -18.47 15.41
CA GLY A 195 1.11 -19.57 14.45
C GLY A 195 2.54 -20.05 14.13
N THR A 196 2.78 -20.37 12.86
CA THR A 196 4.09 -20.81 12.38
C THR A 196 4.94 -19.62 11.95
N HIS A 197 6.21 -19.60 12.38
CA HIS A 197 7.24 -18.75 11.80
C HIS A 197 8.09 -19.60 10.86
N ALA A 198 8.11 -19.25 9.58
CA ALA A 198 8.93 -19.91 8.57
C ALA A 198 9.82 -18.85 7.90
N GLU A 199 11.12 -19.15 7.84
CA GLU A 199 12.11 -18.31 7.17
C GLU A 199 12.87 -19.19 6.18
N THR A 200 13.00 -18.72 4.94
CA THR A 200 13.77 -19.39 3.88
C THR A 200 14.79 -18.42 3.35
N VAL A 201 16.07 -18.77 3.48
CA VAL A 201 17.19 -17.94 3.04
C VAL A 201 17.88 -18.66 1.89
N GLY A 202 17.86 -18.07 0.69
CA GLY A 202 18.52 -18.64 -0.49
C GLY A 202 20.04 -18.47 -0.50
N GLY A 203 20.56 -17.53 0.31
CA GLY A 203 21.98 -17.27 0.49
C GLY A 203 22.49 -17.63 1.88
N SER A 204 23.49 -16.91 2.38
CA SER A 204 23.98 -17.07 3.76
C SER A 204 23.05 -16.42 4.78
N SER A 205 22.78 -17.11 5.89
CA SER A 205 22.17 -16.52 7.09
C SER A 205 23.20 -16.45 8.21
N THR A 206 23.32 -15.29 8.85
CA THR A 206 24.23 -15.04 9.97
C THR A 206 23.47 -14.39 11.11
N GLU A 207 23.57 -14.97 12.29
CA GLU A 207 23.01 -14.40 13.52
C GLU A 207 24.12 -14.20 14.55
N THR A 208 24.36 -12.95 14.93
CA THR A 208 25.35 -12.59 15.95
C THR A 208 24.65 -12.21 17.23
N VAL A 209 24.83 -13.00 18.29
CA VAL A 209 24.26 -12.75 19.61
C VAL A 209 25.41 -12.50 20.59
N THR A 210 25.49 -11.30 21.15
CA THR A 210 26.51 -10.92 22.14
C THR A 210 26.17 -11.36 23.56
N GLY A 211 24.87 -11.52 23.85
CA GLY A 211 24.34 -12.09 25.08
C GLY A 211 24.00 -13.58 24.94
N PRO A 212 23.27 -14.15 25.93
CA PRO A 212 22.79 -15.51 25.83
C PRO A 212 21.68 -15.64 24.77
N LYS A 213 21.78 -16.67 23.93
CA LYS A 213 20.67 -17.16 23.11
C LYS A 213 19.97 -18.31 23.85
N ALA A 214 18.71 -18.12 24.20
CA ALA A 214 17.86 -19.16 24.78
C ALA A 214 16.92 -19.74 23.71
N ILE A 215 16.83 -21.06 23.64
CA ILE A 215 15.90 -21.79 22.76
C ILE A 215 15.09 -22.75 23.63
N ASN A 216 13.82 -22.40 23.86
CA ASN A 216 12.89 -23.21 24.64
C ASN A 216 11.94 -23.92 23.67
N ALA A 217 12.38 -25.05 23.12
CA ALA A 217 11.62 -25.84 22.16
C ALA A 217 11.52 -27.30 22.62
N ALA A 218 10.47 -28.00 22.19
CA ALA A 218 10.33 -29.43 22.44
C ALA A 218 11.44 -30.25 21.75
N ALA A 219 11.93 -29.78 20.60
CA ALA A 219 13.06 -30.35 19.88
C ALA A 219 13.79 -29.27 19.06
N VAL A 220 15.08 -29.49 18.82
CA VAL A 220 15.92 -28.70 17.91
C VAL A 220 16.52 -29.64 16.88
N THR A 221 16.32 -29.34 15.58
CA THR A 221 16.87 -30.13 14.47
C THR A 221 17.91 -29.30 13.74
N LEU A 222 19.13 -29.84 13.62
CA LEU A 222 20.21 -29.27 12.82
C LEU A 222 20.55 -30.27 11.72
N ALA A 223 20.18 -29.96 10.48
CA ALA A 223 20.41 -30.81 9.33
C ALA A 223 21.33 -30.10 8.34
N ALA A 224 22.61 -30.46 8.36
CA ALA A 224 23.62 -29.94 7.44
C ALA A 224 24.69 -31.02 7.19
N PRO A 225 25.40 -31.00 6.04
CA PRO A 225 26.53 -31.89 5.79
C PRO A 225 27.68 -31.69 6.79
N ALA A 226 27.83 -30.48 7.32
CA ALA A 226 28.90 -30.10 8.23
C ALA A 226 28.35 -29.21 9.35
N ILE A 227 28.64 -29.56 10.60
CA ILE A 227 28.18 -28.86 11.80
C ILE A 227 29.38 -28.53 12.68
N THR A 228 29.45 -27.27 13.14
CA THR A 228 30.44 -26.82 14.13
C THR A 228 29.70 -26.29 15.36
N ILE A 229 29.96 -26.90 16.52
CA ILE A 229 29.46 -26.44 17.82
C ILE A 229 30.68 -26.12 18.69
N GLY A 230 30.99 -24.84 18.81
CA GLY A 230 32.19 -24.39 19.52
C GLY A 230 32.51 -22.93 19.24
N ALA A 231 33.60 -22.46 19.85
CA ALA A 231 34.11 -21.13 19.57
C ALA A 231 34.98 -21.15 18.29
N PRO A 232 34.85 -20.15 17.40
CA PRO A 232 35.79 -19.98 16.29
C PRO A 232 37.23 -19.91 16.81
N GLY A 233 38.10 -20.79 16.31
CA GLY A 233 39.50 -20.88 16.77
C GLY A 233 39.70 -21.43 18.20
N GLY A 234 38.64 -21.92 18.84
CA GLY A 234 38.67 -22.50 20.19
C GLY A 234 38.24 -23.97 20.23
N VAL A 235 37.85 -24.43 21.43
CA VAL A 235 37.39 -25.80 21.63
C VAL A 235 36.06 -26.02 20.90
N SER A 236 35.98 -27.13 20.17
CA SER A 236 34.77 -27.58 19.48
C SER A 236 34.31 -28.92 20.04
N LEU A 237 32.99 -29.04 20.23
CA LEU A 237 32.35 -30.19 20.87
C LEU A 237 32.59 -31.49 20.10
N LEU A 238 32.33 -31.49 18.78
CA LEU A 238 32.43 -32.69 17.94
C LEU A 238 33.86 -33.25 17.89
N PRO A 239 34.92 -32.48 17.57
CA PRO A 239 36.29 -33.02 17.56
C PRO A 239 36.76 -33.46 18.96
N THR A 240 36.27 -32.83 20.03
CA THR A 240 36.58 -33.25 21.39
C THR A 240 35.92 -34.61 21.70
N LEU A 241 34.67 -34.81 21.26
CA LEU A 241 33.95 -36.06 21.40
C LEU A 241 34.61 -37.19 20.59
N THR A 242 35.00 -36.93 19.35
CA THR A 242 35.66 -37.96 18.51
C THR A 242 37.05 -38.31 19.03
N SER A 243 37.78 -37.34 19.59
CA SER A 243 39.04 -37.59 20.31
C SER A 243 38.84 -38.50 21.52
N ALA A 244 37.79 -38.25 22.33
CA ALA A 244 37.45 -39.10 23.47
C ALA A 244 37.06 -40.53 23.04
N LEU A 245 36.25 -40.67 21.97
CA LEU A 245 35.91 -41.98 21.40
C LEU A 245 37.14 -42.71 20.86
N GLY A 246 38.09 -41.99 20.27
CA GLY A 246 39.38 -42.54 19.84
C GLY A 246 40.16 -43.14 21.02
N ALA A 247 40.31 -42.39 22.11
CA ALA A 247 40.99 -42.87 23.31
C ALA A 247 40.30 -44.11 23.92
N ILE A 248 38.96 -44.16 23.93
CA ILE A 248 38.20 -45.33 24.39
C ILE A 248 38.45 -46.55 23.48
N LYS A 249 38.40 -46.35 22.16
CA LYS A 249 38.69 -47.42 21.18
C LYS A 249 40.08 -48.00 21.41
N ASP A 250 41.10 -47.15 21.56
CA ASP A 250 42.48 -47.58 21.72
C ASP A 250 42.69 -48.31 23.05
N ALA A 251 42.07 -47.84 24.13
CA ALA A 251 42.07 -48.53 25.42
C ALA A 251 41.42 -49.92 25.34
N LEU A 252 40.28 -50.05 24.64
CA LEU A 252 39.62 -51.34 24.43
C LEU A 252 40.45 -52.28 23.56
N ALA A 253 41.12 -51.77 22.53
CA ALA A 253 42.00 -52.56 21.68
C ALA A 253 43.21 -53.08 22.49
N ALA A 254 43.83 -52.21 23.30
CA ALA A 254 44.90 -52.60 24.22
C ALA A 254 44.42 -53.70 25.19
N LEU A 255 43.24 -53.53 25.80
CA LEU A 255 42.65 -54.53 26.69
C LEU A 255 42.27 -55.83 25.96
N ALA A 256 41.79 -55.80 24.73
CA ALA A 256 41.52 -57.03 23.97
C ALA A 256 42.82 -57.80 23.67
N SER A 257 43.91 -57.07 23.43
CA SER A 257 45.18 -57.66 23.04
C SER A 257 46.07 -58.12 24.20
N HIS A 258 45.82 -57.63 25.43
CA HIS A 258 46.71 -57.90 26.57
C HIS A 258 46.73 -59.39 26.99
N THR A 259 47.86 -59.81 27.57
CA THR A 259 48.09 -61.17 28.04
C THR A 259 48.72 -61.19 29.42
N HIS A 260 48.40 -62.20 30.22
CA HIS A 260 49.13 -62.50 31.47
C HIS A 260 50.15 -63.63 31.26
N PRO A 261 51.35 -63.54 31.87
CA PRO A 261 52.32 -64.63 31.83
C PRO A 261 51.73 -65.95 32.33
N GLY A 262 51.81 -67.02 31.52
CA GLY A 262 51.32 -68.36 31.87
C GLY A 262 49.80 -68.59 31.72
N VAL A 263 49.00 -67.56 31.45
CA VAL A 263 47.54 -67.68 31.26
C VAL A 263 47.08 -67.27 29.85
N GLY A 264 47.84 -66.42 29.16
CA GLY A 264 47.50 -65.98 27.80
C GLY A 264 46.46 -64.84 27.78
N GLN A 265 45.69 -64.73 26.69
CA GLN A 265 44.61 -63.75 26.56
C GLN A 265 43.36 -64.20 27.34
N SER A 266 42.57 -63.24 27.81
CA SER A 266 41.26 -63.51 28.40
C SER A 266 40.33 -64.21 27.41
N SER A 267 39.46 -65.10 27.90
CA SER A 267 38.39 -65.70 27.10
C SER A 267 37.39 -64.67 26.55
N ALA A 268 37.38 -63.44 27.10
CA ALA A 268 36.55 -62.34 26.63
C ALA A 268 37.22 -61.45 25.57
N ALA A 269 38.47 -61.72 25.16
CA ALA A 269 39.25 -60.85 24.26
C ALA A 269 38.51 -60.51 22.95
N GLY A 270 37.89 -61.51 22.31
CA GLY A 270 37.12 -61.31 21.08
C GLY A 270 35.92 -60.37 21.27
N THR A 271 35.23 -60.50 22.41
CA THR A 271 34.11 -59.60 22.77
C THR A 271 34.61 -58.17 22.97
N VAL A 272 35.73 -57.97 23.64
CA VAL A 272 36.31 -56.63 23.87
C VAL A 272 36.76 -56.00 22.54
N ALA A 273 37.40 -56.78 21.65
CA ALA A 273 37.79 -56.33 20.32
C ALA A 273 36.57 -55.86 19.50
N ALA A 274 35.47 -56.62 19.53
CA ALA A 274 34.23 -56.23 18.86
C ALA A 274 33.68 -54.89 19.39
N LYS A 275 33.78 -54.62 20.70
CA LYS A 275 33.38 -53.33 21.28
C LYS A 275 34.28 -52.18 20.81
N ALA A 276 35.59 -52.39 20.68
CA ALA A 276 36.49 -51.40 20.11
C ALA A 276 36.09 -51.04 18.67
N THR A 277 35.71 -52.03 17.87
CA THR A 277 35.17 -51.80 16.51
C THR A 277 33.89 -50.97 16.54
N THR A 278 32.93 -51.29 17.42
CA THR A 278 31.69 -50.51 17.55
C THR A 278 31.95 -49.04 17.91
N VAL A 279 32.86 -48.78 18.86
CA VAL A 279 33.26 -47.40 19.22
C VAL A 279 33.92 -46.69 18.04
N GLY A 280 34.74 -47.40 17.26
CA GLY A 280 35.35 -46.87 16.04
C GLY A 280 34.33 -46.44 14.99
N VAL A 281 33.26 -47.21 14.79
CA VAL A 281 32.15 -46.84 13.88
C VAL A 281 31.46 -45.58 14.37
N ALA A 282 31.07 -45.52 15.64
CA ALA A 282 30.43 -44.32 16.21
C ALA A 282 31.31 -43.06 16.10
N LYS A 283 32.63 -43.20 16.28
CA LYS A 283 33.58 -42.10 16.04
C LYS A 283 33.52 -41.65 14.59
N SER A 284 33.58 -42.58 13.64
CA SER A 284 33.53 -42.28 12.20
C SER A 284 32.21 -41.63 11.78
N ASP A 285 31.08 -42.05 12.36
CA ASP A 285 29.78 -41.43 12.11
C ASP A 285 29.78 -39.94 12.53
N ILE A 286 30.35 -39.63 13.70
CA ILE A 286 30.46 -38.24 14.18
C ILE A 286 31.50 -37.44 13.38
N ASP A 287 32.64 -38.03 13.03
CA ASP A 287 33.64 -37.38 12.17
C ASP A 287 33.02 -36.98 10.82
N SER A 288 32.07 -37.75 10.30
CA SER A 288 31.47 -37.54 8.97
C SER A 288 30.62 -36.27 8.85
N ILE A 289 30.17 -35.71 9.97
CA ILE A 289 29.31 -34.52 10.02
C ILE A 289 30.01 -33.30 10.62
N GLN A 290 31.29 -33.41 10.96
CA GLN A 290 32.03 -32.31 11.56
C GLN A 290 32.41 -31.27 10.49
N GLY A 291 32.09 -30.00 10.74
CA GLY A 291 32.55 -28.86 9.95
C GLY A 291 33.84 -28.24 10.44
#